data_AF-A0A7X8CWC6-F1
#
_entry.id   AF-A0A7X8CWC6-F1
#
_cell.length_a   1.000
_cell.length_b   1.000
_cell.length_c   1.000
_cell.angle_alpha   90.00
_cell.angle_beta   90.00
_cell.angle_gamma   90.00
#
_symmetry.space_group_name_H-M   'P 1'
#
loop_
_entity.id
_entity.type
_entity.pdbx_description
1 polymer ?
#
loop_
_entity_poly.entity_id
_entity_poly.type
_entity_poly.pdbx_seq_one_letter_code
_entity_poly.pdbx_strand_id
1 'polypeptide(L)' 'MSKAHRGKGLRDQVAGGRGTCPVCKREAVKVLYEQEIDGKKTKICKTCKATIANKK' A
#
# COMPACT_ATOMS: atom_id res chain seq x y z
N MET A 1 -16.08 10.48 2.35
CA MET A 1 -14.99 9.68 1.72
C MET A 1 -13.64 10.29 2.06
N SER A 2 -13.00 9.85 3.15
CA SER A 2 -11.63 10.29 3.45
C SER A 2 -10.69 9.77 2.36
N LYS A 3 -10.16 10.68 1.54
CA LYS A 3 -9.20 10.34 0.47
C LYS A 3 -7.80 10.12 1.07
N ALA A 4 -7.65 9.25 2.06
CA ALA A 4 -6.40 9.05 2.81
C ALA A 4 -5.19 8.72 1.91
N HIS A 5 -5.42 8.04 0.78
CA HIS A 5 -4.37 7.63 -0.17
C HIS A 5 -4.30 8.51 -1.44
N ARG A 6 -4.93 9.70 -1.46
CA ARG A 6 -4.92 10.63 -2.59
C ARG A 6 -4.86 12.10 -2.11
N GLY A 7 -4.27 12.99 -2.91
CA GLY A 7 -4.27 14.42 -2.61
C GLY A 7 -3.47 14.76 -1.35
N LYS A 8 -4.11 15.41 -0.37
CA LYS A 8 -3.45 15.94 0.84
C LYS A 8 -2.75 14.84 1.65
N GLY A 9 -3.42 13.71 1.92
CA GLY A 9 -2.82 12.61 2.69
C GLY A 9 -1.63 11.93 2.03
N LEU A 10 -1.39 12.17 0.73
CA LEU A 10 -0.19 11.70 0.03
C LEU A 10 0.98 12.69 0.19
N ARG A 11 0.69 13.99 0.27
CA ARG A 11 1.70 15.05 0.38
C ARG A 11 2.40 15.04 1.73
N ASP A 12 1.67 14.62 2.77
CA ASP A 12 2.20 14.45 4.12
C ASP A 12 3.10 13.20 4.26
N GLN A 13 3.19 12.35 3.23
CA GLN A 13 4.00 11.13 3.24
C GLN A 13 5.32 11.34 2.50
N VAL A 14 6.42 10.82 3.06
CA VAL A 14 7.74 10.87 2.44
C VAL A 14 7.67 10.25 1.03
N ALA A 15 8.19 10.96 0.03
CA ALA A 15 8.12 10.60 -1.39
C ALA A 15 6.70 10.29 -1.92
N GLY A 16 5.66 10.83 -1.29
CA GLY A 16 4.28 10.51 -1.64
C GLY A 16 3.87 9.09 -1.27
N GLY A 17 4.50 8.49 -0.26
CA GLY A 17 4.25 7.11 0.17
C GLY A 17 4.72 6.06 -0.82
N ARG A 18 5.66 6.43 -1.70
CA ARG A 18 6.26 5.51 -2.68
C ARG A 18 7.39 4.71 -2.03
N GLY A 19 7.48 3.45 -2.41
CA GLY A 19 8.53 2.55 -1.94
C GLY A 19 8.46 1.21 -2.66
N THR A 20 9.20 0.25 -2.14
CA THR A 20 9.23 -1.11 -2.66
C THR A 20 8.16 -1.94 -1.96
N CYS A 21 7.26 -2.56 -2.74
CA CYS A 21 6.22 -3.42 -2.17
C CYS A 21 6.83 -4.76 -1.73
N PRO A 22 6.63 -5.21 -0.47
CA PRO A 22 7.21 -6.47 0.02
C PRO A 22 6.62 -7.72 -0.65
N VAL A 23 5.40 -7.62 -1.20
CA VAL A 23 4.69 -8.76 -1.81
C VAL A 23 5.06 -8.95 -3.28
N CYS A 24 4.98 -7.88 -4.08
CA CYS A 24 5.21 -7.95 -5.52
C CYS A 24 6.58 -7.41 -5.97
N LYS A 25 7.43 -6.98 -5.04
CA LYS A 25 8.78 -6.42 -5.27
C LYS A 25 8.83 -5.26 -6.28
N ARG A 26 7.69 -4.64 -6.59
CA ARG A 26 7.65 -3.45 -7.44
C ARG A 26 8.22 -2.26 -6.69
N GLU A 27 9.07 -1.51 -7.37
CA GLU A 27 9.68 -0.28 -6.88
C GLU A 27 8.86 0.95 -7.29
N ALA A 28 9.08 2.07 -6.60
CA ALA A 28 8.41 3.35 -6.83
C ALA A 28 6.86 3.31 -6.80
N VAL A 29 6.27 2.29 -6.18
CA VAL A 29 4.81 2.13 -6.03
C VAL A 29 4.32 2.63 -4.68
N LYS A 30 3.06 3.05 -4.59
CA LYS A 30 2.48 3.50 -3.32
C LYS A 30 2.27 2.33 -2.36
N VAL A 31 3.00 2.32 -1.25
CA VAL A 31 2.98 1.29 -0.21
C VAL A 31 2.23 1.85 1.02
N LEU A 32 0.95 2.15 0.85
CA LEU A 32 0.14 2.88 1.83
C LEU A 32 -0.96 2.04 2.47
N TYR A 33 -1.13 0.80 2.02
CA TYR A 33 -2.22 -0.05 2.44
C TYR A 33 -1.72 -1.05 3.47
N GLU A 34 -2.23 -0.98 4.69
CA GLU A 34 -1.90 -1.96 5.71
C GLU A 34 -2.69 -3.24 5.49
N GLN A 35 -1.99 -4.37 5.54
CA GLN A 35 -2.56 -5.71 5.46
C GLN A 35 -1.75 -6.64 6.36
N GLU A 36 -2.44 -7.53 7.07
CA GLU A 36 -1.78 -8.63 7.77
C GLU A 36 -1.39 -9.71 6.76
N ILE A 37 -0.10 -10.00 6.71
CA ILE A 37 0.50 -11.08 5.93
C ILE A 37 1.35 -11.86 6.93
N ASP A 38 1.06 -13.16 7.08
CA ASP A 38 1.80 -14.08 7.96
C ASP A 38 1.94 -13.57 9.41
N GLY A 39 0.87 -12.99 9.96
CA GLY A 39 0.82 -12.45 11.33
C GLY A 39 1.55 -11.12 11.52
N LYS A 40 2.12 -10.52 10.46
CA LYS A 40 2.76 -9.21 10.50
C LYS A 40 1.95 -8.19 9.73
N LYS A 41 1.65 -7.06 10.38
CA LYS A 41 1.06 -5.88 9.73
C LYS A 41 2.11 -5.26 8.82
N THR A 42 1.94 -5.42 7.51
CA THR A 42 2.84 -4.85 6.51
C THR A 42 2.09 -3.86 5.64
N LYS A 43 2.77 -2.78 5.29
CA LYS A 43 2.28 -1.86 4.27
C LYS A 43 2.56 -2.49 2.91
N ILE A 44 1.52 -2.57 2.09
CA ILE A 44 1.55 -3.17 0.75
C ILE A 44 1.01 -2.19 -0.29
N CYS A 45 1.23 -2.53 -1.56
CA CYS A 45 0.70 -1.73 -2.67
C CYS A 45 -0.80 -2.01 -2.89
N LYS A 46 -1.46 -1.06 -3.57
CA LYS A 46 -2.90 -1.16 -3.92
C LYS A 46 -3.23 -2.46 -4.65
N THR A 47 -2.35 -2.88 -5.56
CA THR A 47 -2.57 -4.07 -6.40
C THR A 47 -2.55 -5.33 -5.53
N CYS A 48 -1.56 -5.48 -4.66
CA CYS A 48 -1.48 -6.63 -3.76
C CYS A 48 -2.66 -6.68 -2.79
N LYS A 49 -3.13 -5.52 -2.29
CA LYS A 49 -4.36 -5.48 -1.48
C LYS A 49 -5.56 -6.02 -2.26
N ALA A 50 -5.73 -5.60 -3.51
CA ALA A 50 -6.82 -6.09 -4.36
C ALA A 50 -6.68 -7.60 -4.66
N THR A 51 -5.47 -8.08 -4.93
CA THR A 51 -5.21 -9.52 -5.15
C THR A 51 -5.55 -10.34 -3.91
N ILE A 52 -5.15 -9.90 -2.71
CA ILE A 52 -5.50 -10.59 -1.45
C ILE A 52 -7.01 -10.59 -1.24
N ALA A 53 -7.69 -9.46 -1.48
CA ALA A 53 -9.14 -9.37 -1.33
C ALA A 53 -9.93 -10.22 -2.35
N ASN A 54 -9.37 -10.46 -3.54
CA ASN A 54 -10.01 -11.19 -4.62
C ASN A 54 -9.70 -12.70 -4.65
N LYS A 55 -8.72 -13.18 -3.86
CA LYS A 55 -8.38 -14.61 -3.74
C LYS A 55 -9.40 -15.40 -2.90
N LYS A 56 -10.70 -15.17 -3.14
CA LYS A 56 -11.77 -15.98 -2.57
C LYS A 56 -11.77 -17.39 -3.14
#